data_AF-A0AAD9WI38-F1
#
_entry.id   AF-A0AAD9WI38-F1
#
_cell.length_a   1.000
_cell.length_b   1.000
_cell.length_c   1.000
_cell.angle_alpha   90.00
_cell.angle_beta   90.00
_cell.angle_gamma   90.00
#
_symmetry.space_group_name_H-M   'P 1'
#
loop_
_entity.id
_entity.type
_entity.pdbx_description
1 polymer ?
#
loop_
_entity_poly.entity_id
_entity_poly.type
_entity_poly.pdbx_seq_one_letter_code
_entity_poly.pdbx_strand_id
1 'polypeptide(L)'
;MSIPLNIRRHGLSYIYVSILLLVLFIMMLSDNNLLDVLTTSQHPWRPSTNDQSTPENTSSQFGQFTPPATSAQIPSNGHIYPFDPKDVVIMFKSGATKIWSRAPMQLSTTLSDPSLTPNVIFYSDSEHALGPYRTVDVLANVSDAIKKDPEFSFWHGVQKVAQEGRYLDKEEDDASAYLPGGWRIDKYKFLPMVAHAAREYPDKKWYIYMEDDNYIFLRPFLAFLSHFDPSEPFYFGGPAARLGEDFSHGGSAFALSQGALQASFKADPKFQDRWDEYSKEQCCGDQILSHALASKGVVRWRGFDHVFMPLQGYSLWQMPLSVDLWCSPLWTVHKTHAKDLSDLYQWDAEFRKKQPGPVSTSPRWRDIFEDLLLPLLPKSTQELRVEWDNFSKDKHYSSSQEPHVGETLSDAERRGKPWFNRDACQRACLEQNTCLQWRYADDNCYLGESISKGLPIESGIKMTSGWIRERIDEMRKIKCEPLPWEGN
;
A
#
# COMPACT_ATOMS: atom_id res chain seq x y z
N MET A 1 4.74 74.25 25.83
CA MET A 1 4.69 73.68 24.47
C MET A 1 3.60 72.64 24.48
N SER A 2 2.43 73.03 23.97
CA SER A 2 1.17 72.30 24.13
C SER A 2 1.04 71.27 23.01
N ILE A 3 1.04 69.98 23.36
CA ILE A 3 0.76 68.89 22.41
C ILE A 3 -0.65 69.12 21.86
N PRO A 4 -0.85 69.09 20.53
CA PRO A 4 -2.15 69.44 19.95
C PRO A 4 -3.20 68.40 20.36
N LEU A 5 -4.30 68.90 20.94
CA LEU A 5 -5.46 68.13 21.41
C LEU A 5 -6.19 67.31 20.32
N ASN A 6 -5.73 67.37 19.06
CA ASN A 6 -6.39 66.72 17.93
C ASN A 6 -6.05 65.23 17.76
N ILE A 7 -5.05 64.71 18.49
CA ILE A 7 -4.70 63.28 18.47
C ILE A 7 -5.62 62.46 19.39
N ARG A 8 -6.26 63.09 20.40
CA ARG A 8 -7.15 62.38 21.34
C ARG A 8 -8.52 62.02 20.77
N ARG A 9 -8.99 62.72 19.71
CA ARG A 9 -10.33 62.49 19.15
C ARG A 9 -10.34 61.42 18.07
N HIS A 10 -9.25 61.28 17.32
CA HIS A 10 -9.09 60.21 16.33
C HIS A 10 -8.37 58.98 16.87
N GLY A 11 -7.62 59.07 17.98
CA GLY A 11 -6.96 57.90 18.58
C GLY A 11 -7.96 56.80 18.95
N LEU A 12 -9.10 57.16 19.54
CA LEU A 12 -10.20 56.23 19.78
C LEU A 12 -10.79 55.69 18.48
N SER A 13 -11.01 56.54 17.47
CA SER A 13 -11.50 56.09 16.16
C SER A 13 -10.54 55.13 15.45
N TYR A 14 -9.23 55.34 15.54
CA TYR A 14 -8.23 54.42 15.00
C TYR A 14 -8.18 53.11 15.78
N ILE A 15 -8.40 53.15 17.10
CA ILE A 15 -8.56 51.95 17.91
C ILE A 15 -9.83 51.20 17.50
N TYR A 16 -10.97 51.88 17.33
CA TYR A 16 -12.22 51.27 16.87
C TYR A 16 -12.09 50.70 15.46
N VAL A 17 -11.45 51.42 14.53
CA VAL A 17 -11.20 50.93 13.16
C VAL A 17 -10.22 49.76 13.16
N SER A 18 -9.18 49.77 14.00
CA SER A 18 -8.23 48.65 14.11
C SER A 18 -8.88 47.43 14.75
N ILE A 19 -9.74 47.62 15.76
CA ILE A 19 -10.56 46.55 16.34
C ILE A 19 -11.55 46.03 15.29
N LEU A 20 -12.19 46.91 14.53
CA LEU A 20 -13.12 46.52 13.46
C LEU A 20 -12.38 45.74 12.37
N LEU A 21 -11.20 46.17 11.94
CA LEU A 21 -10.36 45.46 10.97
C LEU A 21 -9.85 44.13 11.51
N LEU A 22 -9.47 44.05 12.79
CA LEU A 22 -9.10 42.81 13.46
C LEU A 22 -10.29 41.85 13.53
N VAL A 23 -11.48 42.35 13.88
CA VAL A 23 -12.72 41.57 13.91
C VAL A 23 -13.08 41.09 12.50
N LEU A 24 -12.97 41.93 11.48
CA LEU A 24 -13.19 41.55 10.09
C LEU A 24 -12.15 40.54 9.58
N PHE A 25 -10.89 40.67 10.01
CA PHE A 25 -9.83 39.70 9.70
C PHE A 25 -10.07 38.35 10.40
N ILE A 26 -10.49 38.36 11.67
CA ILE A 26 -10.89 37.16 12.42
C ILE A 26 -12.13 36.53 11.77
N MET A 27 -13.12 37.32 11.36
CA MET A 27 -14.28 36.85 10.60
C MET A 27 -13.86 36.22 9.26
N MET A 28 -12.96 36.85 8.50
CA MET A 28 -12.46 36.29 7.24
C MET A 28 -11.64 35.00 7.45
N LEU A 29 -10.88 34.90 8.53
CA LEU A 29 -10.17 33.65 8.88
C LEU A 29 -11.13 32.55 9.35
N SER A 30 -12.24 32.92 10.00
CA SER A 30 -13.29 31.99 10.42
C SER A 30 -14.07 31.45 9.22
N ASP A 31 -14.47 32.32 8.29
CA ASP A 31 -15.22 31.95 7.08
C ASP A 31 -14.41 31.06 6.12
N ASN A 32 -13.07 31.09 6.21
CA ASN A 32 -12.15 30.27 5.41
C ASN A 32 -11.53 29.08 6.20
N ASN A 33 -12.07 28.72 7.38
CA ASN A 33 -11.55 27.65 8.25
C ASN A 33 -10.06 27.78 8.68
N LEU A 34 -9.45 28.97 8.57
CA LEU A 34 -8.04 29.22 8.88
C LEU A 34 -7.78 29.46 10.37
N LEU A 35 -8.77 29.91 11.13
CA LEU A 35 -8.66 30.01 12.60
C LEU A 35 -8.66 28.63 13.26
N ASP A 36 -9.45 27.68 12.75
CA ASP A 36 -9.38 26.28 13.17
C ASP A 36 -8.02 25.66 12.78
N VAL A 37 -7.48 25.92 11.59
CA VAL A 37 -6.14 25.46 11.18
C VAL A 37 -4.99 25.95 12.09
N LEU A 38 -5.18 27.04 12.86
CA LEU A 38 -4.17 27.59 13.77
C LEU A 38 -4.35 27.23 15.26
N THR A 39 -5.54 26.83 15.70
CA THR A 39 -5.79 26.43 17.12
C THR A 39 -6.34 25.02 17.31
N THR A 40 -6.73 24.36 16.23
CA THR A 40 -7.33 23.03 16.23
C THR A 40 -7.22 22.49 14.81
N SER A 41 -6.10 21.89 14.43
CA SER A 41 -6.11 20.99 13.26
C SER A 41 -6.88 19.67 13.55
N GLN A 42 -7.80 19.71 14.51
CA GLN A 42 -9.01 18.90 14.59
C GLN A 42 -10.16 19.71 13.98
N HIS A 43 -10.66 19.20 12.86
CA HIS A 43 -11.94 19.52 12.21
C HIS A 43 -13.02 19.96 13.18
N PRO A 44 -13.93 20.86 12.77
CA PRO A 44 -15.22 20.30 12.34
C PRO A 44 -16.02 21.21 11.39
N TRP A 45 -16.82 20.62 10.48
CA TRP A 45 -18.11 21.24 10.20
C TRP A 45 -19.24 20.21 10.22
N ARG A 46 -20.25 20.59 11.00
CA ARG A 46 -21.40 19.83 11.46
C ARG A 46 -22.66 20.60 10.97
N PRO A 47 -23.89 20.26 11.39
CA PRO A 47 -25.03 19.99 10.52
C PRO A 47 -26.09 21.12 10.56
N SER A 48 -27.26 20.90 9.95
CA SER A 48 -28.61 21.11 10.53
C SER A 48 -29.67 20.75 9.45
N THR A 49 -30.91 20.32 9.68
CA THR A 49 -31.83 20.34 10.82
C THR A 49 -32.95 19.30 10.62
N ASN A 50 -33.44 18.77 11.73
CA ASN A 50 -34.82 18.38 12.08
C ASN A 50 -35.78 17.83 11.01
N ASP A 51 -36.31 16.63 11.26
CA ASP A 51 -37.74 16.56 11.60
C ASP A 51 -38.10 15.36 12.48
N GLN A 52 -39.07 15.59 13.37
CA GLN A 52 -39.62 14.63 14.32
C GLN A 52 -40.64 13.69 13.64
N SER A 53 -40.61 12.40 13.95
CA SER A 53 -41.82 11.62 14.29
C SER A 53 -41.46 10.19 14.73
N THR A 54 -42.12 9.75 15.80
CA THR A 54 -42.20 8.38 16.31
C THR A 54 -43.62 7.85 16.08
N PRO A 55 -43.93 6.58 16.44
CA PRO A 55 -43.34 5.31 16.00
C PRO A 55 -44.45 4.37 15.51
N GLU A 56 -44.18 3.36 14.66
CA GLU A 56 -45.13 2.26 14.53
C GLU A 56 -44.48 0.91 14.23
N ASN A 57 -44.86 -0.05 15.08
CA ASN A 57 -44.64 -1.48 14.99
C ASN A 57 -45.15 -2.03 13.65
N THR A 58 -44.32 -2.80 12.95
CA THR A 58 -44.83 -4.02 12.32
C THR A 58 -43.73 -5.06 12.21
N SER A 59 -43.88 -6.10 13.02
CA SER A 59 -43.29 -7.41 12.80
C SER A 59 -43.60 -7.90 11.39
N SER A 60 -42.58 -8.26 10.60
CA SER A 60 -42.79 -9.20 9.51
C SER A 60 -41.59 -10.15 9.39
N GLN A 61 -41.95 -11.41 9.18
CA GLN A 61 -41.13 -12.59 9.29
C GLN A 61 -40.07 -12.63 8.18
N PHE A 62 -38.81 -12.88 8.58
CA PHE A 62 -37.75 -13.21 7.64
C PHE A 62 -38.01 -14.61 7.06
N GLY A 63 -38.58 -14.65 5.86
CA GLY A 63 -38.56 -15.83 5.00
C GLY A 63 -37.11 -16.16 4.62
N GLN A 64 -36.76 -17.45 4.69
CA GLN A 64 -35.49 -17.98 4.22
C GLN A 64 -35.31 -17.67 2.73
N PHE A 65 -34.43 -16.72 2.42
CA PHE A 65 -33.92 -16.54 1.08
C PHE A 65 -32.65 -17.38 0.92
N THR A 66 -32.75 -18.44 0.12
CA THR A 66 -31.59 -19.10 -0.50
C THR A 66 -31.11 -18.21 -1.64
N PRO A 67 -29.87 -17.66 -1.60
CA PRO A 67 -29.34 -16.92 -2.74
C PRO A 67 -29.06 -17.90 -3.89
N PRO A 68 -29.35 -17.51 -5.15
CA PRO A 68 -29.12 -18.35 -6.31
C PRO A 68 -27.61 -18.60 -6.48
N ALA A 69 -27.24 -19.87 -6.44
CA ALA A 69 -25.92 -20.34 -6.81
C ALA A 69 -25.70 -20.09 -8.31
N THR A 70 -24.84 -19.14 -8.63
CA THR A 70 -24.04 -19.20 -9.86
C THR A 70 -22.73 -18.49 -9.59
N SER A 71 -21.90 -19.12 -8.76
CA SER A 71 -20.46 -18.90 -8.79
C SER A 71 -20.01 -19.25 -10.21
N ALA A 72 -19.20 -18.38 -10.82
CA ALA A 72 -18.38 -18.78 -11.94
C ALA A 72 -17.45 -19.87 -11.42
N GLN A 73 -17.87 -21.12 -11.58
CA GLN A 73 -17.04 -22.28 -11.31
C GLN A 73 -15.90 -22.25 -12.32
N ILE A 74 -14.73 -21.78 -11.85
CA ILE A 74 -13.46 -22.13 -12.49
C ILE A 74 -13.35 -23.65 -12.33
N PRO A 75 -13.32 -24.42 -13.42
CA PRO A 75 -13.40 -25.87 -13.33
C PRO A 75 -12.19 -26.43 -12.58
N SER A 76 -12.44 -27.22 -11.54
CA SER A 76 -11.46 -28.03 -10.78
C SER A 76 -10.97 -29.24 -11.60
N ASN A 77 -10.55 -29.00 -12.84
CA ASN A 77 -10.07 -30.04 -13.74
C ASN A 77 -8.66 -30.50 -13.32
N GLY A 78 -8.58 -31.54 -12.48
CA GLY A 78 -7.45 -32.49 -12.50
C GLY A 78 -6.03 -31.94 -12.33
N HIS A 79 -5.85 -30.73 -11.81
CA HIS A 79 -4.54 -30.16 -11.56
C HIS A 79 -3.93 -30.84 -10.32
N ILE A 80 -2.83 -31.57 -10.52
CA ILE A 80 -1.99 -32.05 -9.42
C ILE A 80 -1.24 -30.82 -8.90
N TYR A 81 -1.59 -30.38 -7.70
CA TYR A 81 -0.87 -29.34 -7.00
C TYR A 81 0.38 -29.95 -6.35
N PRO A 82 1.56 -29.32 -6.43
CA PRO A 82 2.72 -29.78 -5.66
C PRO A 82 2.59 -29.46 -4.16
N PHE A 83 1.50 -28.80 -3.76
CA PHE A 83 1.15 -28.44 -2.38
C PHE A 83 -0.29 -28.87 -2.06
N ASP A 84 -0.59 -29.08 -0.77
CA ASP A 84 -1.97 -29.20 -0.28
C ASP A 84 -2.43 -27.84 0.27
N PRO A 85 -3.47 -27.19 -0.30
CA PRO A 85 -4.05 -25.96 0.24
C PRO A 85 -4.43 -26.04 1.73
N LYS A 86 -4.74 -27.24 2.25
CA LYS A 86 -5.06 -27.45 3.67
C LYS A 86 -3.85 -27.28 4.58
N ASP A 87 -2.63 -27.39 4.05
CA ASP A 87 -1.40 -27.17 4.81
C ASP A 87 -1.03 -25.68 4.94
N VAL A 88 -1.83 -24.77 4.37
CA VAL A 88 -1.56 -23.33 4.30
C VAL A 88 -2.59 -22.56 5.12
N VAL A 89 -2.13 -21.52 5.82
CA VAL A 89 -2.97 -20.50 6.46
C VAL A 89 -2.70 -19.15 5.84
N ILE A 90 -3.75 -18.44 5.46
CA ILE A 90 -3.67 -17.04 5.04
C ILE A 90 -4.04 -16.16 6.23
N MET A 91 -3.12 -15.29 6.63
CA MET A 91 -3.30 -14.26 7.64
C MET A 91 -3.62 -12.94 6.94
N PHE A 92 -4.90 -12.65 6.79
CA PHE A 92 -5.40 -11.44 6.15
C PHE A 92 -5.46 -10.29 7.18
N LYS A 93 -4.66 -9.24 7.02
CA LYS A 93 -4.60 -8.11 7.94
C LYS A 93 -5.27 -6.87 7.36
N SER A 94 -6.16 -6.26 8.15
CA SER A 94 -6.83 -4.99 7.86
C SER A 94 -6.88 -4.10 9.12
N GLY A 95 -7.28 -2.84 8.97
CA GLY A 95 -7.77 -2.00 10.07
C GLY A 95 -9.30 -1.93 10.09
N ALA A 96 -9.89 -1.66 11.26
CA ALA A 96 -11.34 -1.56 11.43
C ALA A 96 -11.98 -0.49 10.53
N THR A 97 -11.24 0.58 10.23
CA THR A 97 -11.68 1.68 9.39
C THR A 97 -11.57 1.39 7.89
N LYS A 98 -10.95 0.27 7.50
CA LYS A 98 -10.73 -0.11 6.09
C LYS A 98 -11.34 -1.45 5.71
N ILE A 99 -11.66 -2.28 6.70
CA ILE A 99 -12.05 -3.66 6.45
C ILE A 99 -13.31 -3.78 5.61
N TRP A 100 -14.28 -2.89 5.80
CA TRP A 100 -15.53 -2.89 5.05
C TRP A 100 -15.39 -2.41 3.61
N SER A 101 -14.41 -1.55 3.32
CA SER A 101 -14.15 -1.09 1.94
C SER A 101 -13.15 -1.99 1.19
N ARG A 102 -12.30 -2.74 1.90
CA ARG A 102 -11.23 -3.54 1.28
C ARG A 102 -11.46 -5.06 1.31
N ALA A 103 -11.95 -5.63 2.41
CA ALA A 103 -12.11 -7.08 2.53
C ALA A 103 -13.16 -7.68 1.58
N PRO A 104 -14.32 -7.05 1.30
CA PRO A 104 -15.30 -7.64 0.39
C PRO A 104 -14.76 -7.91 -1.01
N MET A 105 -13.93 -7.01 -1.56
CA MET A 105 -13.35 -7.23 -2.89
C MET A 105 -12.35 -8.40 -2.87
N GLN A 106 -11.60 -8.58 -1.79
CA GLN A 106 -10.67 -9.70 -1.64
C GLN A 106 -11.42 -11.03 -1.56
N LEU A 107 -12.54 -11.06 -0.82
CA LEU A 107 -13.44 -12.21 -0.73
C LEU A 107 -14.07 -12.57 -2.09
N SER A 108 -14.36 -11.59 -2.95
CA SER A 108 -14.87 -11.85 -4.30
C SER A 108 -13.78 -12.12 -5.35
N THR A 109 -12.50 -11.96 -5.00
CA THR A 109 -11.37 -12.12 -5.92
C THR A 109 -10.31 -13.09 -5.38
N THR A 110 -9.21 -12.60 -4.79
CA THR A 110 -8.05 -13.39 -4.33
C THR A 110 -8.44 -14.56 -3.41
N LEU A 111 -9.45 -14.37 -2.56
CA LEU A 111 -9.91 -15.34 -1.55
C LEU A 111 -11.22 -16.05 -1.95
N SER A 112 -11.66 -15.92 -3.20
CA SER A 112 -12.97 -16.41 -3.66
C SER A 112 -13.04 -17.94 -3.87
N ASP A 113 -11.89 -18.61 -3.99
CA ASP A 113 -11.79 -20.05 -4.23
C ASP A 113 -11.49 -20.79 -2.92
N PRO A 114 -12.50 -21.29 -2.19
CA PRO A 114 -12.29 -21.97 -0.90
C PRO A 114 -11.52 -23.29 -1.04
N SER A 115 -11.37 -23.84 -2.25
CA SER A 115 -10.52 -25.02 -2.46
C SER A 115 -9.03 -24.67 -2.40
N LEU A 116 -8.68 -23.42 -2.72
CA LEU A 116 -7.32 -22.88 -2.67
C LEU A 116 -7.03 -22.16 -1.35
N THR A 117 -8.04 -21.57 -0.72
CA THR A 117 -7.91 -20.80 0.52
C THR A 117 -8.76 -21.38 1.66
N PRO A 118 -8.64 -22.68 2.00
CA PRO A 118 -9.52 -23.31 3.00
C PRO A 118 -9.29 -22.81 4.43
N ASN A 119 -8.12 -22.21 4.73
CA ASN A 119 -7.81 -21.64 6.04
C ASN A 119 -7.44 -20.16 5.88
N VAL A 120 -8.37 -19.25 6.19
CA VAL A 120 -8.12 -17.80 6.22
C VAL A 120 -8.50 -17.26 7.59
N ILE A 121 -7.59 -16.49 8.18
CA ILE A 121 -7.82 -15.76 9.42
C ILE A 121 -7.86 -14.27 9.07
N PHE A 122 -8.94 -13.60 9.44
CA PHE A 122 -9.09 -12.16 9.27
C PHE A 122 -8.65 -11.47 10.56
N TYR A 123 -7.67 -10.59 10.48
CA TYR A 123 -7.14 -9.82 11.60
C TYR A 123 -7.49 -8.35 11.42
N SER A 124 -7.92 -7.72 12.52
CA SER A 124 -8.22 -6.30 12.63
C SER A 124 -7.79 -5.78 14.00
N ASP A 125 -7.96 -4.50 14.26
CA ASP A 125 -7.88 -3.85 15.59
C ASP A 125 -9.26 -3.80 16.29
N SER A 126 -10.18 -4.65 15.84
CA SER A 126 -11.55 -4.80 16.33
C SER A 126 -12.17 -6.12 15.87
N GLU A 127 -13.19 -6.56 16.58
CA GLU A 127 -13.94 -7.76 16.22
C GLU A 127 -15.20 -7.41 15.41
N HIS A 128 -15.35 -8.01 14.24
CA HIS A 128 -16.46 -7.78 13.31
C HIS A 128 -16.87 -9.09 12.63
N ALA A 129 -18.16 -9.24 12.34
CA ALA A 129 -18.65 -10.27 11.44
C ALA A 129 -18.46 -9.82 9.98
N LEU A 130 -17.81 -10.63 9.16
CA LEU A 130 -17.62 -10.43 7.73
C LEU A 130 -18.29 -11.57 6.98
N GLY A 131 -19.61 -11.48 6.81
CA GLY A 131 -20.41 -12.60 6.28
C GLY A 131 -20.23 -13.86 7.14
N PRO A 132 -19.72 -14.98 6.59
CA PRO A 132 -19.46 -16.20 7.36
C PRO A 132 -18.17 -16.14 8.19
N TYR A 133 -17.36 -15.09 8.03
CA TYR A 133 -16.08 -14.92 8.73
C TYR A 133 -16.23 -14.00 9.94
N ARG A 134 -15.25 -14.05 10.84
CA ARG A 134 -15.12 -13.12 11.97
C ARG A 134 -13.69 -12.62 12.02
N THR A 135 -13.51 -11.33 12.27
CA THR A 135 -12.17 -10.77 12.49
C THR A 135 -11.72 -11.04 13.91
N VAL A 136 -10.43 -11.26 14.08
CA VAL A 136 -9.76 -11.31 15.36
C VAL A 136 -9.25 -9.90 15.68
N ASP A 137 -9.66 -9.34 16.81
CA ASP A 137 -9.00 -8.17 17.37
C ASP A 137 -7.62 -8.58 17.88
N VAL A 138 -6.61 -8.36 17.05
CA VAL A 138 -5.25 -8.81 17.32
C VAL A 138 -4.56 -7.99 18.41
N LEU A 139 -5.12 -6.82 18.74
CA LEU A 139 -4.60 -5.92 19.75
C LEU A 139 -5.29 -6.09 21.12
N ALA A 140 -6.38 -6.87 21.19
CA ALA A 140 -7.12 -7.09 22.43
C ALA A 140 -6.28 -7.65 23.58
N ASN A 141 -5.21 -8.41 23.27
CA ASN A 141 -4.37 -9.10 24.25
C ASN A 141 -2.95 -8.55 24.36
N VAL A 142 -2.67 -7.34 23.84
CA VAL A 142 -1.38 -6.67 24.13
C VAL A 142 -1.29 -6.30 25.61
N SER A 143 -0.07 -6.06 26.10
CA SER A 143 0.16 -5.76 27.51
C SER A 143 -0.58 -4.50 27.97
N ASP A 144 -0.87 -4.43 29.28
CA ASP A 144 -1.48 -3.23 29.87
C ASP A 144 -0.59 -1.98 29.72
N ALA A 145 0.74 -2.16 29.62
CA ALA A 145 1.66 -1.07 29.35
C ALA A 145 1.45 -0.50 27.95
N ILE A 146 1.27 -1.36 26.95
CA ILE A 146 0.99 -0.97 25.57
C ILE A 146 -0.42 -0.36 25.45
N LYS A 147 -1.45 -0.96 26.08
CA LYS A 147 -2.80 -0.39 26.06
C LYS A 147 -2.91 1.01 26.67
N LYS A 148 -2.03 1.35 27.61
CA LYS A 148 -1.96 2.68 28.24
C LYS A 148 -1.14 3.69 27.44
N ASP A 149 -0.40 3.24 26.43
CA ASP A 149 0.39 4.11 25.57
C ASP A 149 -0.53 5.10 24.83
N PRO A 150 -0.15 6.38 24.70
CA PRO A 150 -0.93 7.36 23.96
C PRO A 150 -1.27 6.95 22.51
N GLU A 151 -0.42 6.16 21.85
CA GLU A 151 -0.70 5.66 20.50
C GLU A 151 -1.95 4.77 20.45
N PHE A 152 -2.32 4.12 21.55
CA PHE A 152 -3.52 3.27 21.65
C PHE A 152 -4.83 4.05 21.79
N SER A 153 -4.80 5.39 21.80
CA SER A 153 -6.04 6.20 21.79
C SER A 153 -6.93 5.86 20.59
N PHE A 154 -6.33 5.52 19.43
CA PHE A 154 -7.07 5.07 18.25
C PHE A 154 -7.81 3.76 18.53
N TRP A 155 -7.11 2.75 19.09
CA TRP A 155 -7.72 1.45 19.40
C TRP A 155 -8.88 1.60 20.40
N HIS A 156 -8.69 2.36 21.49
CA HIS A 156 -9.76 2.64 22.45
C HIS A 156 -10.97 3.32 21.79
N GLY A 157 -10.72 4.24 20.86
CA GLY A 157 -11.75 4.87 20.07
C GLY A 157 -12.52 3.87 19.19
N VAL A 158 -11.82 2.99 18.48
CA VAL A 158 -12.43 1.93 17.68
C VAL A 158 -13.32 1.02 18.53
N GLN A 159 -12.84 0.60 19.71
CA GLN A 159 -13.62 -0.22 20.64
C GLN A 159 -14.88 0.50 21.11
N LYS A 160 -14.77 1.80 21.43
CA LYS A 160 -15.91 2.62 21.83
C LYS A 160 -16.95 2.74 20.71
N VAL A 161 -16.51 3.02 19.48
CA VAL A 161 -17.41 3.13 18.30
C VAL A 161 -18.13 1.79 18.06
N ALA A 162 -17.43 0.66 18.19
CA ALA A 162 -18.02 -0.66 18.08
C ALA A 162 -19.06 -0.93 19.19
N GLN A 163 -18.77 -0.55 20.44
CA GLN A 163 -19.71 -0.68 21.57
C GLN A 163 -20.97 0.19 21.40
N GLU A 164 -20.84 1.36 20.76
CA GLU A 164 -21.94 2.26 20.44
C GLU A 164 -22.76 1.80 19.22
N GLY A 165 -22.36 0.72 18.52
CA GLY A 165 -23.02 0.24 17.31
C GLY A 165 -22.89 1.19 16.12
N ARG A 166 -21.84 2.01 16.10
CA ARG A 166 -21.59 3.01 15.06
C ARG A 166 -20.72 2.45 13.93
N TYR A 167 -20.84 3.06 12.76
CA TYR A 167 -20.14 2.67 11.54
C TYR A 167 -18.72 3.29 11.48
N LEU A 168 -17.72 2.48 11.15
CA LEU A 168 -16.30 2.87 11.02
C LEU A 168 -15.86 3.11 9.56
N ASP A 169 -16.74 2.81 8.60
CA ASP A 169 -16.46 2.71 7.17
C ASP A 169 -16.97 3.91 6.34
N LYS A 170 -17.50 4.95 6.99
CA LYS A 170 -17.92 6.16 6.27
C LYS A 170 -16.71 6.90 5.71
N GLU A 171 -16.62 6.90 4.37
CA GLU A 171 -15.69 7.70 3.57
C GLU A 171 -16.08 9.20 3.53
N GLU A 172 -17.22 9.59 4.10
CA GLU A 172 -17.58 11.00 4.34
C GLU A 172 -17.60 11.32 5.85
N ASP A 173 -16.51 11.94 6.28
CA ASP A 173 -16.37 13.04 7.25
C ASP A 173 -16.81 12.94 8.72
N ASP A 174 -17.15 11.77 9.30
CA ASP A 174 -17.45 11.75 10.76
C ASP A 174 -17.22 10.41 11.49
N ALA A 175 -16.29 9.55 11.04
CA ALA A 175 -15.79 8.41 11.84
C ALA A 175 -14.29 8.23 11.69
N SER A 176 -13.78 8.29 10.47
CA SER A 176 -12.35 8.41 10.16
C SER A 176 -11.76 9.77 10.57
N ALA A 177 -12.58 10.83 10.55
CA ALA A 177 -12.23 12.16 11.05
C ALA A 177 -12.02 12.21 12.57
N TYR A 178 -12.73 11.38 13.34
CA TYR A 178 -12.59 11.32 14.81
C TYR A 178 -11.38 10.50 15.28
N LEU A 179 -10.90 9.56 14.45
CA LEU A 179 -9.80 8.65 14.79
C LEU A 179 -8.75 8.66 13.67
N PRO A 180 -8.00 9.77 13.48
CA PRO A 180 -6.87 9.78 12.56
C PRO A 180 -5.75 8.89 13.10
N GLY A 181 -4.92 8.38 12.19
CA GLY A 181 -3.68 7.70 12.58
C GLY A 181 -3.79 6.20 12.87
N GLY A 182 -4.79 5.49 12.35
CA GLY A 182 -4.87 4.02 12.45
C GLY A 182 -3.59 3.32 11.96
N TRP A 183 -2.90 3.88 10.96
CA TRP A 183 -1.59 3.40 10.51
C TRP A 183 -0.50 3.43 11.60
N ARG A 184 -0.63 4.23 12.65
CA ARG A 184 0.33 4.29 13.76
C ARG A 184 0.27 3.04 14.62
N ILE A 185 -0.93 2.50 14.84
CA ILE A 185 -1.11 1.30 15.66
C ILE A 185 -0.88 0.01 14.87
N ASP A 186 -0.86 0.08 13.54
CA ASP A 186 -0.63 -1.07 12.66
C ASP A 186 0.69 -1.79 12.96
N LYS A 187 1.70 -1.07 13.44
CA LYS A 187 3.00 -1.66 13.83
C LYS A 187 2.87 -2.73 14.93
N TYR A 188 1.89 -2.59 15.83
CA TYR A 188 1.67 -3.53 16.93
C TYR A 188 0.94 -4.81 16.51
N LYS A 189 0.38 -4.89 15.29
CA LYS A 189 -0.43 -6.03 14.85
C LYS A 189 0.40 -7.25 14.45
N PHE A 190 1.63 -7.06 13.96
CA PHE A 190 2.39 -8.10 13.27
C PHE A 190 2.80 -9.27 14.19
N LEU A 191 3.42 -8.97 15.34
CA LEU A 191 3.79 -9.99 16.32
C LEU A 191 2.59 -10.79 16.86
N PRO A 192 1.52 -10.15 17.38
CA PRO A 192 0.38 -10.88 17.92
C PRO A 192 -0.42 -11.65 16.90
N MET A 193 -0.44 -11.20 15.65
CA MET A 193 -1.07 -11.93 14.56
C MET A 193 -0.34 -13.25 14.27
N VAL A 194 1.00 -13.21 14.19
CA VAL A 194 1.79 -14.42 13.97
C VAL A 194 1.74 -15.33 15.20
N ALA A 195 1.79 -14.79 16.41
CA ALA A 195 1.62 -15.54 17.65
C ALA A 195 0.25 -16.23 17.73
N HIS A 196 -0.82 -15.53 17.33
CA HIS A 196 -2.16 -16.09 17.24
C HIS A 196 -2.23 -17.23 16.23
N ALA A 197 -1.73 -17.03 15.00
CA ALA A 197 -1.69 -18.08 13.98
C ALA A 197 -0.90 -19.32 14.42
N ALA A 198 0.24 -19.12 15.10
CA ALA A 198 1.06 -20.22 15.63
C ALA A 198 0.33 -21.07 16.66
N ARG A 199 -0.58 -20.47 17.44
CA ARG A 199 -1.36 -21.16 18.48
C ARG A 199 -2.59 -21.85 17.91
N GLU A 200 -3.36 -21.17 17.07
CA GLU A 200 -4.64 -21.70 16.56
C GLU A 200 -4.45 -22.72 15.43
N TYR A 201 -3.33 -22.64 14.71
CA TYR A 201 -3.03 -23.50 13.58
C TYR A 201 -1.64 -24.14 13.71
N PRO A 202 -1.34 -24.91 14.77
CA PRO A 202 0.02 -25.30 15.13
C PRO A 202 0.69 -26.29 14.16
N ASP A 203 -0.09 -26.96 13.32
CA ASP A 203 0.34 -28.09 12.48
C ASP A 203 0.38 -27.76 10.98
N LYS A 204 0.19 -26.49 10.61
CA LYS A 204 0.23 -26.04 9.20
C LYS A 204 1.67 -25.87 8.75
N LYS A 205 1.92 -26.11 7.46
CA LYS A 205 3.27 -26.03 6.86
C LYS A 205 3.67 -24.60 6.54
N TRP A 206 2.72 -23.78 6.09
CA TRP A 206 2.97 -22.42 5.62
C TRP A 206 1.94 -21.42 6.15
N TYR A 207 2.41 -20.24 6.53
CA TYR A 207 1.62 -19.13 7.03
C TYR A 207 1.91 -17.90 6.18
N ILE A 208 0.97 -17.55 5.31
CA ILE A 208 1.10 -16.46 4.35
C ILE A 208 0.42 -15.22 4.91
N TYR A 209 1.17 -14.16 5.10
CA TYR A 209 0.63 -12.84 5.41
C TYR A 209 0.17 -12.14 4.14
N MET A 210 -0.99 -11.49 4.24
CA MET A 210 -1.60 -10.71 3.18
C MET A 210 -2.17 -9.41 3.77
N GLU A 211 -1.79 -8.27 3.20
CA GLU A 211 -2.43 -6.99 3.51
C GLU A 211 -3.73 -6.82 2.68
N ASP A 212 -4.66 -6.00 3.19
CA ASP A 212 -5.98 -5.82 2.58
C ASP A 212 -5.96 -5.17 1.18
N ASP A 213 -4.85 -4.54 0.80
CA ASP A 213 -4.58 -3.95 -0.53
C ASP A 213 -3.45 -4.68 -1.29
N ASN A 214 -3.32 -5.99 -1.07
CA ASN A 214 -2.51 -6.89 -1.89
C ASN A 214 -3.33 -7.73 -2.87
N TYR A 215 -2.89 -7.84 -4.12
CA TYR A 215 -3.24 -8.98 -4.96
C TYR A 215 -2.11 -10.01 -4.93
N ILE A 216 -2.42 -11.28 -4.64
CA ILE A 216 -1.44 -12.37 -4.61
C ILE A 216 -1.79 -13.38 -5.70
N PHE A 217 -0.86 -13.64 -6.62
CA PHE A 217 -0.92 -14.77 -7.54
C PHE A 217 -0.61 -16.05 -6.76
N LEU A 218 -1.61 -16.53 -6.01
CA LEU A 218 -1.42 -17.52 -4.94
C LEU A 218 -0.92 -18.87 -5.46
N ARG A 219 -1.39 -19.31 -6.63
CA ARG A 219 -1.01 -20.60 -7.22
C ARG A 219 0.50 -20.74 -7.50
N PRO A 220 1.13 -19.84 -8.28
CA PRO A 220 2.58 -19.92 -8.51
C PRO A 220 3.38 -19.67 -7.23
N PHE A 221 2.89 -18.82 -6.31
CA PHE A 221 3.58 -18.61 -5.03
C PHE A 221 3.58 -19.86 -4.15
N LEU A 222 2.45 -20.56 -4.03
CA LEU A 222 2.37 -21.83 -3.29
C LEU A 222 3.18 -22.94 -3.95
N ALA A 223 3.20 -23.00 -5.28
CA ALA A 223 4.06 -23.94 -6.00
C ALA A 223 5.54 -23.68 -5.69
N PHE A 224 5.98 -22.42 -5.64
CA PHE A 224 7.33 -22.08 -5.22
C PHE A 224 7.63 -22.58 -3.79
N LEU A 225 6.75 -22.33 -2.82
CA LEU A 225 6.94 -22.77 -1.43
C LEU A 225 7.02 -24.30 -1.30
N SER A 226 6.39 -25.06 -2.20
CA SER A 226 6.41 -26.52 -2.17
C SER A 226 7.79 -27.16 -2.40
N HIS A 227 8.76 -26.39 -2.92
CA HIS A 227 10.14 -26.85 -3.11
C HIS A 227 10.99 -26.81 -1.83
N PHE A 228 10.46 -26.24 -0.75
CA PHE A 228 11.17 -26.07 0.51
C PHE A 228 10.62 -27.02 1.57
N ASP A 229 11.51 -27.56 2.40
CA ASP A 229 11.10 -28.31 3.57
C ASP A 229 10.47 -27.34 4.60
N PRO A 230 9.17 -27.46 4.91
CA PRO A 230 8.50 -26.54 5.83
C PRO A 230 8.93 -26.73 7.29
N SER A 231 9.67 -27.80 7.62
CA SER A 231 10.23 -28.01 8.96
C SER A 231 11.46 -27.15 9.24
N GLU A 232 12.11 -26.62 8.20
CA GLU A 232 13.22 -25.68 8.31
C GLU A 232 12.71 -24.25 8.53
N PRO A 233 13.50 -23.35 9.16
CA PRO A 233 13.05 -22.02 9.59
C PRO A 233 13.03 -20.97 8.47
N PHE A 234 12.33 -21.25 7.37
CA PHE A 234 12.19 -20.29 6.27
C PHE A 234 11.27 -19.11 6.60
N TYR A 235 11.74 -17.91 6.23
CA TYR A 235 10.98 -16.67 6.20
C TYR A 235 11.16 -15.97 4.85
N PHE A 236 10.12 -15.95 4.02
CA PHE A 236 10.14 -15.35 2.68
C PHE A 236 9.44 -13.99 2.69
N GLY A 237 9.96 -13.02 1.92
CA GLY A 237 9.34 -11.72 1.74
C GLY A 237 10.13 -10.85 0.79
N GLY A 238 9.49 -9.81 0.24
CA GLY A 238 10.18 -8.79 -0.55
C GLY A 238 11.19 -8.01 0.30
N PRO A 239 12.34 -7.60 -0.26
CA PRO A 239 13.37 -6.90 0.52
C PRO A 239 12.91 -5.48 0.89
N ALA A 240 13.11 -5.11 2.15
CA ALA A 240 13.11 -3.73 2.61
C ALA A 240 14.23 -3.51 3.62
N ALA A 241 14.72 -2.27 3.69
CA ALA A 241 15.82 -1.92 4.58
C ALA A 241 15.56 -0.60 5.29
N ARG A 242 15.81 -0.58 6.60
CA ARG A 242 15.65 0.61 7.45
C ARG A 242 16.57 0.47 8.66
N LEU A 243 17.25 1.55 9.02
CA LEU A 243 18.20 1.58 10.15
C LEU A 243 19.28 0.48 10.08
N GLY A 244 19.70 0.09 8.87
CA GLY A 244 20.69 -0.98 8.65
C GLY A 244 20.16 -2.40 8.80
N GLU A 245 18.86 -2.57 9.07
CA GLU A 245 18.20 -3.87 9.16
C GLU A 245 17.57 -4.26 7.83
N ASP A 246 17.72 -5.53 7.48
CA ASP A 246 17.05 -6.17 6.35
C ASP A 246 15.81 -6.91 6.86
N PHE A 247 14.66 -6.65 6.26
CA PHE A 247 13.38 -7.21 6.70
C PHE A 247 12.46 -7.53 5.54
N SER A 248 11.49 -8.42 5.79
CA SER A 248 10.47 -8.77 4.80
C SER A 248 9.40 -7.68 4.78
N HIS A 249 9.32 -6.95 3.67
CA HIS A 249 8.36 -5.86 3.49
C HIS A 249 6.91 -6.36 3.61
N GLY A 250 6.15 -5.81 4.55
CA GLY A 250 4.77 -6.23 4.85
C GLY A 250 3.86 -6.11 3.63
N GLY A 251 3.88 -4.95 2.98
CA GLY A 251 3.06 -4.70 1.79
C GLY A 251 3.42 -5.57 0.58
N SER A 252 4.51 -6.35 0.62
CA SER A 252 4.85 -7.29 -0.46
C SER A 252 4.31 -8.70 -0.24
N ALA A 253 3.52 -8.91 0.82
CA ALA A 253 3.24 -10.21 1.42
C ALA A 253 4.53 -10.89 1.94
N PHE A 254 4.34 -11.85 2.84
CA PHE A 254 5.43 -12.71 3.30
C PHE A 254 4.90 -14.10 3.66
N ALA A 255 5.80 -15.08 3.74
CA ALA A 255 5.46 -16.44 4.17
C ALA A 255 6.42 -16.91 5.26
N LEU A 256 5.87 -17.53 6.31
CA LEU A 256 6.61 -18.22 7.35
C LEU A 256 6.35 -19.72 7.24
N SER A 257 7.42 -20.50 7.38
CA SER A 257 7.35 -21.95 7.50
C SER A 257 6.88 -22.38 8.89
N GLN A 258 6.48 -23.64 9.02
CA GLN A 258 6.24 -24.27 10.31
C GLN A 258 7.50 -24.22 11.19
N GLY A 259 8.67 -24.51 10.62
CA GLY A 259 9.96 -24.45 11.31
C GLY A 259 10.24 -23.08 11.91
N ALA A 260 9.91 -22.00 11.17
CA ALA A 260 10.07 -20.64 11.66
C ALA A 260 9.21 -20.36 12.90
N LEU A 261 7.94 -20.80 12.91
CA LEU A 261 7.08 -20.67 14.09
C LEU A 261 7.51 -21.58 15.24
N GLN A 262 8.01 -22.78 14.94
CA GLN A 262 8.56 -23.69 15.95
C GLN A 262 9.75 -23.08 16.68
N ALA A 263 10.69 -22.49 15.94
CA ALA A 263 11.88 -21.85 16.49
C ALA A 263 11.59 -20.56 17.28
N SER A 264 10.46 -19.91 17.02
CA SER A 264 10.10 -18.61 17.59
C SER A 264 8.90 -18.66 18.53
N PHE A 265 7.68 -18.45 18.01
CA PHE A 265 6.45 -18.28 18.79
C PHE A 265 6.01 -19.54 19.54
N LYS A 266 6.28 -20.74 19.03
CA LYS A 266 5.94 -21.99 19.73
C LYS A 266 6.97 -22.37 20.79
N ALA A 267 8.24 -21.99 20.61
CA ALA A 267 9.29 -22.22 21.61
C ALA A 267 9.12 -21.31 22.84
N ASP A 268 8.40 -20.19 22.71
CA ASP A 268 8.30 -19.16 23.73
C ASP A 268 6.93 -18.47 23.65
N PRO A 269 5.93 -18.92 24.45
CA PRO A 269 4.58 -18.37 24.40
C PRO A 269 4.45 -16.88 24.74
N LYS A 270 5.48 -16.29 25.35
CA LYS A 270 5.57 -14.85 25.68
C LYS A 270 6.50 -14.09 24.74
N PHE A 271 6.85 -14.68 23.61
CA PHE A 271 7.84 -14.11 22.70
C PHE A 271 7.46 -12.71 22.22
N GLN A 272 6.18 -12.50 21.86
CA GLN A 272 5.68 -11.20 21.41
C GLN A 272 5.87 -10.10 22.48
N ASP A 273 5.61 -10.41 23.76
CA ASP A 273 5.58 -9.44 24.87
C ASP A 273 6.96 -8.82 25.12
N ARG A 274 8.03 -9.50 24.69
CA ARG A 274 9.42 -9.03 24.86
C ARG A 274 9.77 -7.85 23.96
N TRP A 275 8.94 -7.56 22.97
CA TRP A 275 9.19 -6.54 21.95
C TRP A 275 8.29 -5.32 22.11
N ASP A 276 7.55 -5.21 23.20
CA ASP A 276 6.66 -4.07 23.48
C ASP A 276 7.41 -2.73 23.45
N GLU A 277 8.52 -2.60 24.20
CA GLU A 277 9.32 -1.36 24.22
C GLU A 277 9.96 -1.06 22.86
N TYR A 278 10.50 -2.09 22.18
CA TYR A 278 11.03 -1.92 20.83
C TYR A 278 9.96 -1.44 19.85
N SER A 279 8.73 -1.95 19.98
CA SER A 279 7.62 -1.57 19.10
C SER A 279 7.22 -0.10 19.25
N LYS A 280 7.36 0.48 20.45
CA LYS A 280 7.12 1.91 20.67
C LYS A 280 8.09 2.78 19.88
N GLU A 281 9.36 2.39 19.83
CA GLU A 281 10.45 3.17 19.22
C GLU A 281 10.52 3.03 17.69
N GLN A 282 9.92 1.98 17.12
CA GLN A 282 9.95 1.72 15.69
C GLN A 282 8.70 2.20 14.94
N CYS A 283 8.84 2.36 13.63
CA CYS A 283 7.76 2.86 12.77
C CYS A 283 6.86 1.76 12.24
N CYS A 284 7.41 0.56 12.06
CA CYS A 284 6.96 -0.36 11.04
C CYS A 284 6.93 -1.79 11.60
N GLY A 285 5.75 -2.42 11.57
CA GLY A 285 5.51 -3.71 12.22
C GLY A 285 6.19 -4.90 11.54
N ASP A 286 6.42 -4.80 10.24
CA ASP A 286 7.18 -5.77 9.45
C ASP A 286 8.67 -5.77 9.82
N GLN A 287 9.25 -4.59 10.04
CA GLN A 287 10.59 -4.43 10.61
C GLN A 287 10.64 -5.05 12.03
N ILE A 288 9.66 -4.74 12.89
CA ILE A 288 9.58 -5.29 14.25
C ILE A 288 9.51 -6.83 14.23
N LEU A 289 8.64 -7.41 13.41
CA LEU A 289 8.52 -8.86 13.26
C LEU A 289 9.83 -9.50 12.79
N SER A 290 10.47 -8.92 11.78
CA SER A 290 11.72 -9.44 11.24
C SER A 290 12.85 -9.38 12.26
N HIS A 291 12.98 -8.25 12.98
CA HIS A 291 13.95 -8.09 14.05
C HIS A 291 13.72 -9.11 15.18
N ALA A 292 12.46 -9.30 15.58
CA ALA A 292 12.11 -10.30 16.57
C ALA A 292 12.51 -11.70 16.11
N LEU A 293 12.06 -12.14 14.94
CA LEU A 293 12.38 -13.44 14.36
C LEU A 293 13.90 -13.68 14.23
N ALA A 294 14.67 -12.66 13.87
CA ALA A 294 16.12 -12.75 13.77
C ALA A 294 16.79 -13.12 15.11
N SER A 295 16.24 -12.67 16.25
CA SER A 295 16.71 -13.08 17.59
C SER A 295 16.57 -14.58 17.86
N LYS A 296 15.79 -15.29 17.05
CA LYS A 296 15.57 -16.75 17.09
C LYS A 296 16.25 -17.49 15.93
N GLY A 297 17.12 -16.80 15.18
CA GLY A 297 17.79 -17.37 14.00
C GLY A 297 16.91 -17.49 12.76
N VAL A 298 15.68 -16.95 12.79
CA VAL A 298 14.77 -16.92 11.64
C VAL A 298 14.99 -15.61 10.90
N VAL A 299 15.75 -15.66 9.80
CA VAL A 299 16.07 -14.48 8.98
C VAL A 299 15.42 -14.55 7.62
N ARG A 300 15.21 -13.39 6.99
CA ARG A 300 14.63 -13.32 5.64
C ARG A 300 15.50 -14.08 4.65
N TRP A 301 14.87 -14.93 3.85
CA TRP A 301 15.49 -15.64 2.74
C TRP A 301 15.73 -14.68 1.57
N ARG A 302 16.97 -14.67 1.05
CA ARG A 302 17.46 -13.66 0.09
C ARG A 302 17.72 -14.20 -1.31
N GLY A 303 17.32 -15.43 -1.62
CA GLY A 303 17.65 -16.04 -2.92
C GLY A 303 17.00 -15.37 -4.13
N PHE A 304 16.09 -14.40 -3.91
CA PHE A 304 15.52 -13.57 -4.97
C PHE A 304 16.17 -12.19 -5.11
N ASP A 305 16.71 -11.58 -4.05
CA ASP A 305 17.05 -10.14 -4.02
C ASP A 305 17.89 -9.62 -5.19
N HIS A 306 18.75 -10.48 -5.75
CA HIS A 306 19.67 -10.13 -6.83
C HIS A 306 19.35 -10.79 -8.16
N VAL A 307 18.29 -11.61 -8.22
CA VAL A 307 17.96 -12.45 -9.37
C VAL A 307 16.54 -12.20 -9.87
N PHE A 308 15.58 -12.04 -8.94
CA PHE A 308 14.16 -11.88 -9.25
C PHE A 308 13.47 -10.96 -8.21
N MET A 309 12.44 -10.21 -8.59
CA MET A 309 11.61 -9.47 -7.61
C MET A 309 10.13 -9.92 -7.65
N PRO A 310 9.82 -11.18 -7.24
CA PRO A 310 8.45 -11.69 -7.29
C PRO A 310 7.53 -11.08 -6.23
N LEU A 311 8.04 -10.91 -5.02
CA LEU A 311 7.34 -10.30 -3.89
C LEU A 311 7.73 -8.82 -3.85
N GLN A 312 6.88 -7.97 -4.40
CA GLN A 312 7.19 -6.56 -4.67
C GLN A 312 6.14 -5.62 -4.06
N GLY A 313 6.53 -4.39 -3.73
CA GLY A 313 5.73 -3.45 -2.92
C GLY A 313 5.09 -2.29 -3.69
N TYR A 314 5.16 -2.31 -5.01
CA TYR A 314 4.62 -1.29 -5.91
C TYR A 314 3.19 -1.59 -6.36
N SER A 315 2.46 -0.51 -6.58
CA SER A 315 1.18 -0.51 -7.31
C SER A 315 1.41 -0.62 -8.81
N LEU A 316 0.37 -1.04 -9.53
CA LEU A 316 0.38 -1.11 -11.00
C LEU A 316 0.87 0.17 -11.67
N TRP A 317 0.59 1.34 -11.10
CA TRP A 317 1.03 2.62 -11.65
C TRP A 317 2.46 3.03 -11.28
N GLN A 318 3.06 2.40 -10.25
CA GLN A 318 4.41 2.67 -9.76
C GLN A 318 5.43 1.59 -10.12
N MET A 319 5.00 0.45 -10.66
CA MET A 319 5.91 -0.64 -11.03
C MET A 319 7.04 -0.11 -11.91
N PRO A 320 8.32 -0.24 -11.50
CA PRO A 320 9.47 0.25 -12.26
C PRO A 320 9.92 -0.83 -13.24
N LEU A 321 9.23 -0.96 -14.37
CA LEU A 321 9.54 -2.01 -15.33
C LEU A 321 10.85 -1.72 -16.06
N SER A 322 11.89 -2.48 -15.73
CA SER A 322 13.21 -2.41 -16.35
C SER A 322 13.54 -3.69 -17.12
N VAL A 323 14.65 -3.67 -17.84
CA VAL A 323 15.21 -4.85 -18.51
C VAL A 323 15.45 -6.00 -17.51
N ASP A 324 15.99 -5.69 -16.32
CA ASP A 324 16.31 -6.69 -15.30
C ASP A 324 15.07 -7.35 -14.70
N LEU A 325 13.97 -6.59 -14.56
CA LEU A 325 12.72 -7.11 -14.02
C LEU A 325 11.82 -7.72 -15.09
N TRP A 326 12.05 -7.45 -16.37
CA TRP A 326 11.19 -7.85 -17.49
C TRP A 326 10.75 -9.32 -17.43
N CYS A 327 11.71 -10.20 -17.18
CA CYS A 327 11.51 -11.65 -17.14
C CYS A 327 11.33 -12.21 -15.73
N SER A 328 11.34 -11.36 -14.70
CA SER A 328 11.11 -11.78 -13.33
C SER A 328 9.68 -12.30 -13.16
N PRO A 329 9.47 -13.35 -12.35
CA PRO A 329 8.12 -13.70 -11.87
C PRO A 329 7.50 -12.53 -11.12
N LEU A 330 6.17 -12.52 -11.08
CA LEU A 330 5.37 -11.60 -10.29
C LEU A 330 4.37 -12.40 -9.45
N TRP A 331 4.49 -12.32 -8.13
CA TRP A 331 3.57 -12.97 -7.20
C TRP A 331 2.70 -12.01 -6.43
N THR A 332 3.13 -10.75 -6.28
CA THR A 332 2.34 -9.75 -5.57
C THR A 332 2.24 -8.43 -6.30
N VAL A 333 1.10 -7.77 -6.11
CA VAL A 333 0.87 -6.36 -6.44
C VAL A 333 0.31 -5.68 -5.20
N HIS A 334 0.86 -4.52 -4.83
CA HIS A 334 0.54 -3.85 -3.57
C HIS A 334 -0.17 -2.51 -3.82
N LYS A 335 -0.83 -1.97 -2.79
CA LYS A 335 -1.66 -0.76 -2.87
C LYS A 335 -2.73 -0.90 -3.96
N THR A 336 -3.26 -2.09 -4.15
CA THR A 336 -4.32 -2.34 -5.13
C THR A 336 -5.63 -1.75 -4.61
N HIS A 337 -6.29 -0.95 -5.43
CA HIS A 337 -7.67 -0.57 -5.18
C HIS A 337 -8.62 -1.71 -5.58
N ALA A 338 -9.88 -1.60 -5.16
CA ALA A 338 -10.92 -2.59 -5.49
C ALA A 338 -11.05 -2.81 -7.02
N LYS A 339 -10.86 -1.76 -7.82
CA LYS A 339 -10.81 -1.88 -9.28
C LYS A 339 -9.61 -2.73 -9.74
N ASP A 340 -8.41 -2.46 -9.21
CA ASP A 340 -7.20 -3.21 -9.58
C ASP A 340 -7.34 -4.69 -9.21
N LEU A 341 -7.91 -5.00 -8.04
CA LEU A 341 -8.17 -6.38 -7.62
C LEU A 341 -9.10 -7.11 -8.60
N SER A 342 -10.18 -6.46 -9.03
CA SER A 342 -11.12 -7.01 -10.02
C SER A 342 -10.44 -7.24 -11.38
N ASP A 343 -9.67 -6.26 -11.86
CA ASP A 343 -8.96 -6.34 -13.14
C ASP A 343 -7.89 -7.44 -13.11
N LEU A 344 -7.08 -7.51 -12.05
CA LEU A 344 -6.04 -8.52 -11.87
C LEU A 344 -6.62 -9.92 -11.75
N TYR A 345 -7.76 -10.07 -11.05
CA TYR A 345 -8.45 -11.35 -10.94
C TYR A 345 -8.96 -11.87 -12.28
N GLN A 346 -9.61 -11.01 -13.07
CA GLN A 346 -10.05 -11.37 -14.42
C GLN A 346 -8.85 -11.67 -15.32
N TRP A 347 -7.80 -10.85 -15.22
CA TRP A 347 -6.59 -11.04 -16.00
C TRP A 347 -5.85 -12.35 -15.66
N ASP A 348 -5.70 -12.75 -14.39
CA ASP A 348 -5.06 -14.03 -14.01
C ASP A 348 -5.84 -15.22 -14.60
N ALA A 349 -7.18 -15.16 -14.56
CA ALA A 349 -8.02 -16.19 -15.15
C ALA A 349 -7.85 -16.30 -16.67
N GLU A 350 -7.68 -15.18 -17.37
CA GLU A 350 -7.40 -15.15 -18.81
C GLU A 350 -5.97 -15.59 -19.15
N PHE A 351 -4.98 -15.12 -18.38
CA PHE A 351 -3.58 -15.49 -18.50
C PHE A 351 -3.42 -17.01 -18.45
N ARG A 352 -4.06 -17.67 -17.46
CA ARG A 352 -4.06 -19.13 -17.32
C ARG A 352 -4.68 -19.87 -18.50
N LYS A 353 -5.68 -19.29 -19.17
CA LYS A 353 -6.28 -19.87 -20.39
C LYS A 353 -5.33 -19.75 -21.59
N LYS A 354 -4.62 -18.63 -21.70
CA LYS A 354 -3.68 -18.33 -22.81
C LYS A 354 -2.35 -19.08 -22.68
N GLN A 355 -1.89 -19.28 -21.44
CA GLN A 355 -0.64 -19.96 -21.11
C GLN A 355 -0.98 -21.27 -20.36
N PRO A 356 -1.52 -22.29 -21.05
CA PRO A 356 -1.80 -23.57 -20.42
C PRO A 356 -0.48 -24.22 -20.02
N GLY A 357 -0.22 -24.26 -18.72
CA GLY A 357 1.00 -24.81 -18.13
C GLY A 357 0.73 -25.43 -16.76
N PRO A 358 1.76 -25.93 -16.07
CA PRO A 358 1.63 -26.38 -14.69
C PRO A 358 1.16 -25.23 -13.79
N VAL A 359 0.64 -25.56 -12.60
CA VAL A 359 0.18 -24.58 -11.60
C VAL A 359 1.30 -23.61 -11.18
N SER A 360 2.57 -24.02 -11.30
CA SER A 360 3.77 -23.21 -11.06
C SER A 360 4.00 -22.10 -12.09
N THR A 361 3.31 -22.13 -13.23
CA THR A 361 3.43 -21.10 -14.29
C THR A 361 3.11 -19.74 -13.71
N SER A 362 4.12 -18.89 -13.60
CA SER A 362 3.99 -17.58 -12.98
C SER A 362 3.77 -16.49 -14.03
N PRO A 363 2.81 -15.57 -13.81
CA PRO A 363 2.87 -14.24 -14.43
C PRO A 363 4.25 -13.63 -14.23
N ARG A 364 4.70 -12.89 -15.23
CA ARG A 364 5.92 -12.08 -15.18
C ARG A 364 5.58 -10.61 -15.25
N TRP A 365 6.55 -9.78 -14.89
CA TRP A 365 6.42 -8.32 -14.97
C TRP A 365 6.03 -7.84 -16.38
N ARG A 366 6.62 -8.44 -17.43
CA ARG A 366 6.24 -8.14 -18.81
C ARG A 366 4.78 -8.44 -19.12
N ASP A 367 4.22 -9.53 -18.59
CA ASP A 367 2.90 -10.01 -19.01
C ASP A 367 1.82 -9.02 -18.52
N ILE A 368 1.95 -8.57 -17.26
CA ILE A 368 1.12 -7.51 -16.69
C ILE A 368 1.33 -6.18 -17.41
N PHE A 369 2.58 -5.84 -17.73
CA PHE A 369 2.84 -4.59 -18.43
C PHE A 369 2.20 -4.55 -19.80
N GLU A 370 2.41 -5.57 -20.63
CA GLU A 370 1.91 -5.60 -22.00
C GLU A 370 0.40 -5.57 -22.06
N ASP A 371 -0.28 -6.31 -21.18
CA ASP A 371 -1.73 -6.43 -21.19
C ASP A 371 -2.45 -5.29 -20.45
N LEU A 372 -1.92 -4.81 -19.33
CA LEU A 372 -2.63 -3.85 -18.45
C LEU A 372 -2.06 -2.44 -18.48
N LEU A 373 -0.75 -2.26 -18.66
CA LEU A 373 -0.10 -0.94 -18.51
C LEU A 373 0.22 -0.27 -19.84
N LEU A 374 0.76 -1.00 -20.81
CA LEU A 374 1.13 -0.51 -22.13
C LEU A 374 -0.05 0.13 -22.87
N PRO A 375 -1.30 -0.39 -22.83
CA PRO A 375 -2.45 0.26 -23.45
C PRO A 375 -2.78 1.62 -22.83
N LEU A 376 -2.35 1.86 -21.58
CA LEU A 376 -2.55 3.09 -20.84
C LEU A 376 -1.38 4.07 -20.98
N LEU A 377 -0.35 3.74 -21.76
CA LEU A 377 0.76 4.65 -22.07
C LEU A 377 0.52 5.42 -23.37
N PRO A 378 1.19 6.56 -23.56
CA PRO A 378 1.22 7.25 -24.85
C PRO A 378 1.64 6.34 -26.01
N LYS A 379 1.09 6.58 -27.20
CA LYS A 379 1.31 5.73 -28.38
C LYS A 379 2.59 6.07 -29.15
N SER A 380 3.18 7.23 -28.88
CA SER A 380 4.41 7.71 -29.51
C SER A 380 5.27 8.51 -28.53
N THR A 381 6.56 8.65 -28.82
CA THR A 381 7.50 9.44 -28.00
C THR A 381 7.17 10.93 -27.99
N GLN A 382 6.39 11.40 -28.97
CA GLN A 382 5.96 12.79 -29.07
C GLN A 382 4.70 13.08 -28.23
N GLU A 383 3.95 12.06 -27.83
CA GLU A 383 2.80 12.21 -26.95
C GLU A 383 3.25 12.33 -25.49
N LEU A 384 3.08 13.53 -24.92
CA LEU A 384 3.46 13.85 -23.56
C LEU A 384 2.24 13.92 -22.64
N ARG A 385 2.43 13.64 -21.36
CA ARG A 385 1.41 13.90 -20.33
C ARG A 385 1.80 15.11 -19.50
N VAL A 386 0.84 16.02 -19.33
CA VAL A 386 0.96 17.22 -18.48
C VAL A 386 0.29 16.92 -17.13
N GLU A 387 0.81 17.51 -16.06
CA GLU A 387 0.40 17.28 -14.67
C GLU A 387 0.39 15.78 -14.35
N TRP A 388 1.47 15.11 -14.75
CA TRP A 388 1.60 13.67 -14.61
C TRP A 388 2.98 13.29 -14.08
N ASP A 389 3.01 12.48 -13.03
CA ASP A 389 4.24 11.92 -12.48
C ASP A 389 4.40 10.47 -12.91
N ASN A 390 5.40 10.21 -13.77
CA ASN A 390 5.81 8.86 -14.15
C ASN A 390 6.88 8.26 -13.23
N PHE A 391 7.23 8.92 -12.14
CA PHE A 391 8.21 8.46 -11.14
C PHE A 391 9.66 8.33 -11.64
N SER A 392 10.01 8.97 -12.77
CA SER A 392 11.42 9.04 -13.22
C SER A 392 12.30 9.65 -12.12
N LYS A 393 13.35 8.95 -11.73
CA LYS A 393 14.21 9.34 -10.60
C LYS A 393 15.66 8.86 -10.67
N ASP A 394 16.02 8.06 -11.68
CA ASP A 394 17.31 7.36 -11.73
C ASP A 394 18.47 8.34 -11.96
N LYS A 395 18.21 9.43 -12.69
CA LYS A 395 19.09 10.60 -12.73
C LYS A 395 18.29 11.87 -12.55
N HIS A 396 18.85 12.83 -11.83
CA HIS A 396 18.27 14.14 -11.58
C HIS A 396 19.25 15.24 -11.98
N TYR A 397 18.74 16.23 -12.71
CA TYR A 397 19.44 17.45 -13.06
C TYR A 397 18.59 18.63 -12.58
N SER A 398 19.21 19.55 -11.87
CA SER A 398 18.61 20.84 -11.48
C SER A 398 19.68 21.92 -11.50
N SER A 399 19.26 23.16 -11.76
CA SER A 399 20.13 24.33 -11.72
C SER A 399 20.83 24.49 -10.35
N SER A 400 20.19 24.01 -9.28
CA SER A 400 20.68 24.06 -7.90
C SER A 400 21.68 22.96 -7.52
N GLN A 401 21.83 21.93 -8.36
CA GLN A 401 22.67 20.75 -8.09
C GLN A 401 23.85 20.60 -9.06
N GLU A 402 24.08 21.58 -9.93
CA GLU A 402 25.22 21.55 -10.86
C GLU A 402 26.56 21.65 -10.11
N PRO A 403 27.62 20.91 -10.50
CA PRO A 403 28.93 20.93 -9.82
C PRO A 403 29.56 22.32 -9.64
N HIS A 404 29.15 23.29 -10.46
CA HIS A 404 29.61 24.68 -10.45
C HIS A 404 28.54 25.65 -9.92
N VAL A 405 27.87 25.31 -8.81
CA VAL A 405 26.94 26.23 -8.13
C VAL A 405 27.66 27.54 -7.82
N GLY A 406 27.29 28.63 -8.51
CA GLY A 406 27.86 29.97 -8.31
C GLY A 406 28.68 30.52 -9.49
N GLU A 407 29.03 29.70 -10.49
CA GLU A 407 29.59 30.19 -11.75
C GLU A 407 28.46 30.65 -12.68
N THR A 408 28.61 31.83 -13.30
CA THR A 408 27.61 32.34 -14.25
C THR A 408 27.79 31.62 -15.59
N LEU A 409 27.01 30.55 -15.81
CA LEU A 409 26.91 29.91 -17.12
C LEU A 409 26.43 30.93 -18.15
N SER A 410 27.07 30.96 -19.32
CA SER A 410 26.56 31.71 -20.46
C SER A 410 25.20 31.16 -20.90
N ASP A 411 24.41 31.98 -21.59
CA ASP A 411 23.11 31.53 -22.11
C ASP A 411 23.21 30.33 -23.05
N ALA A 412 24.33 30.19 -23.77
CA ALA A 412 24.58 29.04 -24.63
C ALA A 412 24.79 27.75 -23.82
N GLU A 413 25.58 27.84 -22.75
CA GLU A 413 25.80 26.70 -21.84
C GLU A 413 24.52 26.31 -21.12
N ARG A 414 23.75 27.29 -20.63
CA ARG A 414 22.45 27.05 -19.98
C ARG A 414 21.50 26.30 -20.91
N ARG A 415 21.37 26.71 -22.18
CA ARG A 415 20.53 26.02 -23.18
C ARG A 415 20.94 24.57 -23.45
N GLY A 416 22.20 24.23 -23.18
CA GLY A 416 22.72 22.87 -23.29
C GLY A 416 22.37 21.96 -22.10
N LYS A 417 21.90 22.51 -20.97
CA LYS A 417 21.67 21.74 -19.75
C LYS A 417 20.32 21.01 -19.77
N PRO A 418 20.23 19.76 -19.26
CA PRO A 418 18.96 19.00 -19.22
C PRO A 418 17.84 19.70 -18.45
N TRP A 419 18.18 20.46 -17.40
CA TRP A 419 17.23 21.19 -16.57
C TRP A 419 16.74 22.51 -17.19
N PHE A 420 17.27 22.94 -18.34
CA PHE A 420 16.94 24.25 -18.91
C PHE A 420 15.46 24.40 -19.28
N ASN A 421 14.91 23.37 -19.90
CA ASN A 421 13.50 23.27 -20.22
C ASN A 421 13.12 21.81 -20.50
N ARG A 422 11.82 21.57 -20.67
CA ARG A 422 11.25 20.27 -21.02
C ARG A 422 11.95 19.60 -22.21
N ASP A 423 12.17 20.33 -23.29
CA ASP A 423 12.72 19.76 -24.53
C ASP A 423 14.20 19.39 -24.37
N ALA A 424 14.96 20.14 -23.56
CA ALA A 424 16.32 19.79 -23.16
C ALA A 424 16.34 18.52 -22.31
N CYS A 425 15.39 18.36 -21.38
CA CYS A 425 15.25 17.15 -20.58
C CYS A 425 14.94 15.91 -21.45
N GLN A 426 14.00 16.06 -22.40
CA GLN A 426 13.70 15.01 -23.37
C GLN A 426 14.93 14.63 -24.20
N ARG A 427 15.68 15.62 -24.72
CA ARG A 427 16.92 15.36 -25.46
C ARG A 427 17.95 14.62 -24.61
N ALA A 428 18.12 15.00 -23.35
CA ALA A 428 19.03 14.29 -22.44
C ALA A 428 18.63 12.81 -22.27
N CYS A 429 17.33 12.51 -22.18
CA CYS A 429 16.85 11.13 -22.19
C CYS A 429 17.18 10.43 -23.52
N LEU A 430 16.94 11.07 -24.66
CA LEU A 430 17.24 10.52 -25.98
C LEU A 430 18.74 10.28 -26.21
N GLU A 431 19.61 11.10 -25.63
CA GLU A 431 21.07 10.93 -25.69
C GLU A 431 21.58 9.78 -24.80
N GLN A 432 20.84 9.46 -23.72
CA GLN A 432 21.15 8.32 -22.86
C GLN A 432 20.43 7.05 -23.34
N ASN A 433 21.18 6.10 -23.90
CA ASN A 433 20.63 4.87 -24.48
C ASN A 433 19.77 4.03 -23.52
N THR A 434 20.05 4.05 -22.22
CA THR A 434 19.29 3.30 -21.20
C THR A 434 18.00 4.01 -20.75
N CYS A 435 17.80 5.28 -21.11
CA CYS A 435 16.63 6.04 -20.64
C CYS A 435 15.35 5.60 -21.36
N LEU A 436 14.34 5.17 -20.60
CA LEU A 436 13.04 4.73 -21.10
C LEU A 436 11.95 5.78 -20.90
N GLN A 437 12.13 6.70 -19.95
CA GLN A 437 11.19 7.76 -19.66
C GLN A 437 11.87 8.96 -18.99
N TRP A 438 11.19 10.10 -18.97
CA TRP A 438 11.66 11.31 -18.31
C TRP A 438 10.48 12.11 -17.76
N ARG A 439 10.75 12.97 -16.78
CA ARG A 439 9.80 14.00 -16.33
C ARG A 439 10.52 15.33 -16.07
N TYR A 440 9.81 16.42 -16.31
CA TYR A 440 10.31 17.77 -16.12
C TYR A 440 9.30 18.63 -15.34
N ALA A 441 9.76 19.36 -14.33
CA ALA A 441 8.98 20.35 -13.60
C ALA A 441 9.89 21.46 -13.06
N ASP A 442 9.61 22.72 -13.40
CA ASP A 442 10.21 23.92 -12.80
C ASP A 442 11.72 23.81 -12.51
N ASP A 443 12.54 23.60 -13.56
CA ASP A 443 13.99 23.41 -13.48
C ASP A 443 14.49 22.02 -13.06
N ASN A 444 13.61 21.08 -12.78
CA ASN A 444 13.98 19.73 -12.40
C ASN A 444 13.74 18.79 -13.56
N CYS A 445 14.81 18.22 -14.09
CA CYS A 445 14.77 17.14 -15.08
C CYS A 445 15.12 15.82 -14.41
N TYR A 446 14.25 14.83 -14.54
CA TYR A 446 14.53 13.47 -14.10
C TYR A 446 14.46 12.50 -15.27
N LEU A 447 15.44 11.60 -15.34
CA LEU A 447 15.49 10.51 -16.30
C LEU A 447 15.21 9.19 -15.59
N GLY A 448 14.61 8.23 -16.28
CA GLY A 448 14.34 6.90 -15.78
C GLY A 448 14.79 5.82 -16.75
N GLU A 449 15.46 4.79 -16.24
CA GLU A 449 15.87 3.56 -16.94
C GLU A 449 14.82 2.44 -16.80
N SER A 450 13.71 2.74 -16.11
CA SER A 450 12.55 1.88 -15.94
C SER A 450 11.28 2.62 -16.36
N ILE A 451 10.25 1.87 -16.76
CA ILE A 451 8.95 2.40 -17.18
C ILE A 451 7.97 2.27 -16.04
N SER A 452 7.28 3.37 -15.72
CA SER A 452 6.07 3.34 -14.90
C SER A 452 4.93 4.05 -15.59
N LYS A 453 3.69 3.58 -15.37
CA LYS A 453 2.49 4.24 -15.92
C LYS A 453 2.35 5.66 -15.37
N GLY A 454 2.64 5.84 -14.08
CA GLY A 454 2.44 7.09 -13.39
C GLY A 454 0.99 7.39 -13.04
N LEU A 455 0.76 8.56 -12.47
CA LEU A 455 -0.56 9.09 -12.13
C LEU A 455 -0.64 10.61 -12.38
N PRO A 456 -1.85 11.16 -12.53
CA PRO A 456 -2.02 12.60 -12.51
C PRO A 456 -1.63 13.17 -11.14
N ILE A 457 -1.13 14.41 -11.12
CA ILE A 457 -0.80 15.14 -9.90
C ILE A 457 -1.68 16.38 -9.75
N GLU A 458 -2.19 16.60 -8.54
CA GLU A 458 -3.01 17.78 -8.18
C GLU A 458 -2.22 18.70 -7.23
N SER A 459 -1.01 19.08 -7.63
CA SER A 459 -0.08 19.86 -6.78
C SER A 459 0.07 21.31 -7.22
N GLY A 460 -0.61 21.73 -8.29
CA GLY A 460 -0.37 23.02 -8.94
C GLY A 460 0.98 23.12 -9.66
N ILE A 461 1.77 22.03 -9.69
CA ILE A 461 3.06 21.94 -10.38
C ILE A 461 2.81 21.44 -11.80
N LYS A 462 3.28 22.21 -12.79
CA LYS A 462 3.17 21.84 -14.21
C LYS A 462 4.24 20.83 -14.61
N MET A 463 4.11 19.61 -14.10
CA MET A 463 5.00 18.50 -14.45
C MET A 463 4.65 17.96 -15.84
N THR A 464 5.65 17.73 -16.69
CA THR A 464 5.46 17.03 -17.96
C THR A 464 6.25 15.74 -17.98
N SER A 465 5.60 14.63 -18.31
CA SER A 465 6.20 13.30 -18.40
C SER A 465 6.17 12.79 -19.84
N GLY A 466 7.24 12.09 -20.23
CA GLY A 466 7.38 11.44 -21.54
C GLY A 466 7.99 10.05 -21.43
N TRP A 467 7.73 9.22 -22.44
CA TRP A 467 8.21 7.84 -22.56
C TRP A 467 8.88 7.68 -23.92
N ILE A 468 9.99 6.96 -23.99
CA ILE A 468 10.73 6.72 -25.24
C ILE A 468 10.18 5.45 -25.87
N ARG A 469 9.08 5.58 -26.61
CA ARG A 469 8.27 4.48 -27.12
C ARG A 469 9.07 3.49 -27.95
N GLU A 470 9.99 3.96 -28.79
CA GLU A 470 10.82 3.10 -29.62
C GLU A 470 11.67 2.14 -28.77
N ARG A 471 12.22 2.62 -27.64
CA ARG A 471 13.01 1.79 -26.72
C ARG A 471 12.13 0.81 -25.93
N ILE A 472 10.91 1.23 -25.57
CA ILE A 472 9.92 0.34 -24.94
C ILE A 472 9.58 -0.80 -25.89
N ASP A 473 9.35 -0.51 -27.17
CA ASP A 473 9.04 -1.52 -28.18
C ASP A 473 10.24 -2.44 -28.50
N GLU A 474 11.48 -1.96 -28.38
CA GLU A 474 12.66 -2.83 -28.42
C GLU A 474 12.75 -3.74 -27.19
N MET A 475 12.51 -3.21 -25.98
CA MET A 475 12.51 -4.00 -24.74
C MET A 475 11.50 -5.16 -24.80
N ARG A 476 10.35 -4.95 -25.45
CA ARG A 476 9.32 -5.98 -25.64
C ARG A 476 9.77 -7.18 -26.47
N LYS A 477 10.84 -7.06 -27.24
CA LYS A 477 11.40 -8.17 -28.03
C LYS A 477 12.24 -9.13 -27.18
N ILE A 478 12.55 -8.77 -25.93
CA ILE A 478 13.28 -9.63 -25.00
C ILE A 478 12.46 -10.89 -24.73
N LYS A 479 13.04 -12.04 -25.10
CA LYS A 479 12.48 -13.36 -24.78
C LYS A 479 12.93 -13.75 -23.39
N CYS A 480 12.01 -14.34 -22.64
CA CYS A 480 12.28 -14.82 -21.30
C CYS A 480 12.46 -16.32 -21.30
N GLU A 481 13.56 -16.77 -20.69
CA GLU A 481 13.81 -18.17 -20.43
C GLU A 481 12.83 -18.71 -19.37
N PRO A 482 12.53 -20.03 -19.35
CA PRO A 482 11.73 -20.66 -18.30
C PRO A 482 12.26 -20.36 -16.90
N LEU A 483 11.37 -20.22 -15.91
CA LEU A 483 11.82 -19.98 -14.54
C LEU A 483 12.50 -21.24 -13.98
N PRO A 484 13.53 -21.11 -13.12
CA PRO A 484 14.29 -22.26 -12.62
C PRO A 484 13.47 -23.34 -11.90
N TRP A 485 12.34 -22.97 -11.29
CA TRP A 485 11.43 -23.88 -10.57
C TRP A 485 10.21 -24.28 -11.39
N GLU A 486 10.07 -23.79 -12.63
CA GLU A 486 9.03 -24.29 -13.56
C GLU A 486 9.46 -25.58 -14.26
N GLY A 487 10.75 -25.96 -14.17
CA GLY A 487 11.33 -27.16 -14.80
C GLY A 487 11.65 -28.27 -13.81
N ASN A 488 10.64 -29.05 -13.41
CA ASN A 488 10.65 -30.51 -13.16
C ASN A 488 9.37 -30.95 -12.45
#